data_AF-A0A7V8IWV7-F1
#
_entry.id   AF-A0A7V8IWV7-F1
#
_cell.length_a   1.000
_cell.length_b   1.000
_cell.length_c   1.000
_cell.angle_alpha   90.00
_cell.angle_beta   90.00
_cell.angle_gamma   90.00
#
_symmetry.space_group_name_H-M   'P 1'
#
loop_
_entity.id
_entity.type
_entity.pdbx_description
1 polymer ?
#
loop_
_entity_poly.entity_id
_entity_poly.type
_entity_poly.pdbx_seq_one_letter_code
_entity_poly.pdbx_strand_id
1 'polypeptide(L)'
;MRPFITLLLLAIAASSSRAQTWDPKVQFKSKRLAAEKRIAETHMSLGRFADGERLFAAARHQYLRAAELDPGSEDAQKALGRTLVDGKWVQDARWPVYVVNDRPAIEMGAALAKFRSKNRIAAKASASEYEDLADFAANAELALEARAMWEAMARYEPSNPRAQTKLGWRKLSGEMLSASEADAREAMAKRILEAPGGKPQDATSDVEEKTGQNFTKRRSEHFYFESMYTDGELRALVRAAETTRALFIETFQVPPESEPAFLKGVFVRFQGDHRLFLEKCTDAGALERKTAEEMSTWEEFDPHRFEVWLGERPFEALRDEAVHATVRYAFHDLTRMPETPGWLSEGVCAWFGDRVLGRAEACFAREDARGKPRTKSTLRWRQMVREWAWEGTAPPIREVTKAAPGELTFEMTVKAWSMVDWLMTAKRDRLYDFLARCRAGSSGKALRRALGAKDYDELEMMWQEWVNHGQ
;
A
#
# COMPACT_ATOMS: atom_id res chain seq x y z
N MET A 1 -46.74 -64.46 61.02
CA MET A 1 -45.54 -65.11 60.47
C MET A 1 -45.12 -64.38 59.20
N ARG A 2 -43.85 -63.93 59.19
CA ARG A 2 -43.04 -63.38 58.08
C ARG A 2 -43.29 -61.92 57.60
N PRO A 3 -42.23 -61.09 57.52
CA PRO A 3 -42.30 -59.66 57.23
C PRO A 3 -41.54 -59.26 55.93
N PHE A 4 -41.45 -57.95 55.67
CA PHE A 4 -40.48 -57.25 54.81
C PHE A 4 -40.52 -57.44 53.28
N ILE A 5 -41.11 -56.46 52.58
CA ILE A 5 -40.55 -55.94 51.31
C ILE A 5 -40.45 -54.42 51.45
N THR A 6 -39.22 -53.97 51.71
CA THR A 6 -38.79 -52.58 51.83
C THR A 6 -38.51 -51.98 50.45
N LEU A 7 -38.80 -50.68 50.35
CA LEU A 7 -38.39 -49.73 49.31
C LEU A 7 -37.15 -50.14 48.50
N LEU A 8 -37.33 -50.26 47.18
CA LEU A 8 -36.24 -50.18 46.21
C LEU A 8 -35.88 -48.69 46.03
N LEU A 9 -34.88 -48.26 46.78
CA LEU A 9 -34.25 -46.95 46.73
C LEU A 9 -33.63 -46.68 45.35
N LEU A 10 -33.99 -45.51 44.80
CA LEU A 10 -33.16 -44.75 43.87
C LEU A 10 -31.74 -44.63 44.43
N ALA A 11 -30.79 -45.31 43.80
CA ALA A 11 -29.37 -45.00 43.90
C ALA A 11 -28.67 -45.44 42.62
N ILE A 12 -29.17 -45.00 41.46
CA ILE A 12 -28.32 -44.95 40.27
C ILE A 12 -27.34 -43.81 40.52
N ALA A 13 -26.09 -44.21 40.70
CA ALA A 13 -24.94 -43.35 40.86
C ALA A 13 -24.94 -42.23 39.81
N ALA A 14 -25.34 -41.02 40.24
CA ALA A 14 -24.84 -39.79 39.67
C ALA A 14 -23.37 -39.68 40.08
N SER A 15 -22.53 -40.52 39.47
CA SER A 15 -21.11 -40.26 39.32
C SER A 15 -21.02 -39.03 38.44
N SER A 16 -21.23 -37.85 39.03
CA SER A 16 -20.77 -36.60 38.45
C SER A 16 -19.27 -36.77 38.28
N SER A 17 -18.85 -37.26 37.11
CA SER A 17 -17.53 -36.93 36.61
C SER A 17 -17.50 -35.42 36.71
N ARG A 18 -16.77 -34.90 37.69
CA ARG A 18 -16.32 -33.52 37.67
C ARG A 18 -15.54 -33.45 36.38
N ALA A 19 -16.22 -33.09 35.28
CA ALA A 19 -15.59 -32.57 34.10
C ALA A 19 -14.68 -31.49 34.67
N GLN A 20 -13.39 -31.79 34.70
CA GLN A 20 -12.40 -30.85 35.16
C GLN A 20 -12.61 -29.67 34.22
N THR A 21 -13.27 -28.62 34.70
CA THR A 21 -13.55 -27.44 33.89
C THR A 21 -12.23 -26.72 33.81
N TRP A 22 -11.41 -27.11 32.83
CA TRP A 22 -10.19 -26.41 32.52
C TRP A 22 -10.58 -24.97 32.19
N ASP A 23 -9.90 -24.00 32.79
CA ASP A 23 -10.07 -22.58 32.47
C ASP A 23 -9.94 -22.41 30.95
N PRO A 24 -10.99 -21.94 30.24
CA PRO A 24 -10.95 -21.76 28.80
C PRO A 24 -9.78 -20.91 28.31
N LYS A 25 -9.29 -19.96 29.13
CA LYS A 25 -8.11 -19.15 28.80
C LYS A 25 -6.83 -19.98 28.78
N VAL A 26 -6.66 -20.88 29.75
CA VAL A 26 -5.51 -21.80 29.81
C VAL A 26 -5.56 -22.76 28.62
N GLN A 27 -6.75 -23.30 28.32
CA GLN A 27 -6.93 -24.18 27.17
C GLN A 27 -6.67 -23.45 25.84
N PHE A 28 -7.18 -22.22 25.68
CA PHE A 28 -6.91 -21.38 24.51
C PHE A 28 -5.41 -21.16 24.32
N LYS A 29 -4.70 -20.72 25.38
CA LYS A 29 -3.24 -20.48 25.32
C LYS A 29 -2.48 -21.73 24.88
N SER A 30 -2.84 -22.89 25.42
CA SER A 30 -2.22 -24.17 25.04
C SER A 30 -2.51 -24.54 23.58
N LYS A 31 -3.76 -24.39 23.13
CA LYS A 31 -4.17 -24.66 21.73
C LYS A 31 -3.46 -23.73 20.76
N ARG A 32 -3.43 -22.44 21.08
CA ARG A 32 -2.76 -21.41 20.27
C ARG A 32 -1.28 -21.71 20.12
N LEU A 33 -0.56 -22.00 21.21
CA LEU A 33 0.86 -22.35 21.16
C LEU A 33 1.10 -23.59 20.27
N ALA A 34 0.24 -24.60 20.37
CA ALA A 34 0.35 -25.80 19.54
C ALA A 34 0.10 -25.52 18.06
N ALA A 35 -0.87 -24.67 17.73
CA ALA A 35 -1.16 -24.25 16.36
C ALA A 35 -0.02 -23.39 15.79
N GLU A 36 0.47 -22.40 16.55
CA GLU A 36 1.60 -21.54 16.14
C GLU A 36 2.85 -22.38 15.81
N LYS A 37 3.12 -23.46 16.57
CA LYS A 37 4.19 -24.43 16.23
C LYS A 37 3.97 -25.15 14.89
N ARG A 38 2.76 -25.67 14.63
CA ARG A 38 2.45 -26.32 13.33
C ARG A 38 2.55 -25.35 12.16
N ILE A 39 2.12 -24.10 12.36
CA ILE A 39 2.25 -23.03 11.37
C ILE A 39 3.73 -22.68 11.17
N ALA A 40 4.53 -22.62 12.23
CA ALA A 40 5.97 -22.42 12.14
C ALA A 40 6.66 -23.54 11.35
N GLU A 41 6.30 -24.81 11.58
CA GLU A 41 6.80 -25.95 10.79
C GLU A 41 6.43 -25.84 9.31
N THR A 42 5.22 -25.36 9.01
CA THR A 42 4.78 -25.10 7.63
C THR A 42 5.66 -24.05 6.96
N HIS A 43 5.93 -22.93 7.65
CA HIS A 43 6.87 -21.91 7.19
C HIS A 43 8.29 -22.46 7.05
N MET A 44 8.77 -23.31 7.96
CA MET A 44 10.06 -23.98 7.84
C MET A 44 10.15 -24.84 6.57
N SER A 45 9.11 -25.61 6.27
CA SER A 45 9.06 -26.42 5.06
C SER A 45 9.08 -25.57 3.79
N LEU A 46 8.35 -24.45 3.78
CA LEU A 46 8.39 -23.50 2.67
C LEU A 46 9.76 -22.86 2.52
N GLY A 47 10.39 -22.49 3.63
CA GLY A 47 11.74 -21.92 3.65
C GLY A 47 12.77 -22.88 3.06
N ARG A 48 12.78 -24.15 3.48
CA ARG A 48 13.65 -25.19 2.92
C ARG A 48 13.41 -25.43 1.44
N PHE A 49 12.15 -25.42 1.01
CA PHE A 49 11.82 -25.54 -0.41
C PHE A 49 12.38 -24.35 -1.21
N ALA A 50 12.14 -23.12 -0.73
CA ALA A 50 12.65 -21.91 -1.39
C ALA A 50 14.19 -21.90 -1.42
N ASP A 51 14.86 -22.32 -0.35
CA ASP A 51 16.32 -22.40 -0.26
C ASP A 51 16.89 -23.41 -1.27
N GLY A 52 16.28 -24.61 -1.36
CA GLY A 52 16.63 -25.61 -2.37
C GLY A 52 16.40 -25.14 -3.82
N GLU A 53 15.43 -24.26 -4.02
CA GLU A 53 15.16 -23.58 -5.29
C GLU A 53 16.00 -22.30 -5.49
N ARG A 54 16.93 -21.99 -4.57
CA ARG A 54 17.78 -20.80 -4.57
C ARG A 54 16.99 -19.49 -4.63
N LEU A 55 15.81 -19.47 -4.00
CA LEU A 55 14.96 -18.31 -3.77
C LEU A 55 15.25 -17.74 -2.38
N PHE A 56 16.48 -17.28 -2.16
CA PHE A 56 17.02 -17.02 -0.81
C PHE A 56 16.25 -15.95 -0.03
N ALA A 57 15.81 -14.89 -0.70
CA ALA A 57 14.98 -13.86 -0.06
C ALA A 57 13.65 -14.43 0.46
N ALA A 58 12.97 -15.24 -0.36
CA ALA A 58 11.75 -15.92 0.05
C ALA A 58 12.01 -16.93 1.17
N ALA A 59 13.08 -17.73 1.07
CA ALA A 59 13.45 -18.70 2.10
C ALA A 59 13.66 -18.02 3.46
N ARG A 60 14.47 -16.97 3.48
CA ARG A 60 14.76 -16.18 4.68
C ARG A 60 13.50 -15.59 5.30
N HIS A 61 12.58 -15.05 4.49
CA HIS A 61 11.30 -14.56 4.98
C HIS A 61 10.50 -15.66 5.67
N GLN A 62 10.44 -16.86 5.08
CA GLN A 62 9.74 -17.99 5.69
C GLN A 62 10.40 -18.43 7.00
N TYR A 63 11.74 -18.43 7.09
CA TYR A 63 12.45 -18.74 8.32
C TYR A 63 12.24 -17.69 9.43
N LEU A 64 12.21 -16.39 9.07
CA LEU A 64 11.87 -15.33 10.01
C LEU A 64 10.48 -15.56 10.59
N ARG A 65 9.50 -15.84 9.73
CA ARG A 65 8.13 -16.08 10.16
C ARG A 65 8.00 -17.31 11.06
N ALA A 66 8.74 -18.39 10.76
CA ALA A 66 8.80 -19.55 11.63
C ALA A 66 9.40 -19.21 13.01
N ALA A 67 10.49 -18.44 13.06
CA ALA A 67 11.13 -18.03 14.30
C ALA A 67 10.28 -17.04 15.13
N GLU A 68 9.41 -16.24 14.51
CA GLU A 68 8.44 -15.39 15.23
C GLU A 68 7.35 -16.22 15.91
N LEU A 69 6.82 -17.23 15.21
CA LEU A 69 5.74 -18.09 15.70
C LEU A 69 6.22 -19.10 16.73
N ASP A 70 7.43 -19.62 16.54
CA ASP A 70 8.12 -20.48 17.51
C ASP A 70 9.56 -19.99 17.74
N PRO A 71 9.77 -19.04 18.66
CA PRO A 71 11.11 -18.53 19.00
C PRO A 71 12.08 -19.60 19.48
N GLY A 72 11.57 -20.73 19.97
CA GLY A 72 12.36 -21.88 20.40
C GLY A 72 12.78 -22.83 19.27
N SER A 73 12.33 -22.60 18.03
CA SER A 73 12.65 -23.46 16.88
C SER A 73 14.13 -23.34 16.50
N GLU A 74 14.94 -24.29 16.97
CA GLU A 74 16.37 -24.34 16.67
C GLU A 74 16.64 -24.38 15.15
N ASP A 75 15.84 -25.11 14.39
CA ASP A 75 15.98 -25.19 12.94
C ASP A 75 15.74 -23.82 12.26
N ALA A 76 14.72 -23.07 12.69
CA ALA A 76 14.44 -21.74 12.15
C ALA A 76 15.58 -20.76 12.45
N GLN A 77 16.05 -20.77 13.70
CA GLN A 77 17.11 -19.87 14.14
C GLN A 77 18.44 -20.18 13.44
N LYS A 78 18.80 -21.47 13.28
CA LYS A 78 19.98 -21.88 12.51
C LYS A 78 19.87 -21.53 11.03
N ALA A 79 18.69 -21.70 10.42
CA ALA A 79 18.47 -21.30 9.03
C ALA A 79 18.59 -19.78 8.82
N LEU A 80 18.37 -18.98 9.86
CA LEU A 80 18.64 -17.54 9.88
C LEU A 80 20.10 -17.18 10.19
N GLY A 81 20.98 -18.18 10.35
CA GLY A 81 22.39 -17.96 10.71
C GLY A 81 22.59 -17.50 12.13
N ARG A 82 21.67 -17.83 13.05
CA ARG A 82 21.78 -17.49 14.47
C ARG A 82 22.35 -18.66 15.26
N THR A 83 23.09 -18.34 16.32
CA THR A 83 23.66 -19.30 17.26
C THR A 83 23.18 -18.98 18.68
N LEU A 84 23.09 -20.01 19.53
CA LEU A 84 22.65 -19.83 20.91
C LEU A 84 23.87 -19.48 21.77
N VAL A 85 23.91 -18.26 22.31
CA VAL A 85 24.95 -17.76 23.23
C VAL A 85 24.27 -17.29 24.50
N ASP A 86 24.65 -17.87 25.64
CA ASP A 86 24.07 -17.57 26.96
C ASP A 86 22.54 -17.65 27.00
N GLY A 87 21.97 -18.65 26.33
CA GLY A 87 20.51 -18.86 26.25
C GLY A 87 19.76 -17.86 25.36
N LYS A 88 20.47 -17.03 24.59
CA LYS A 88 19.88 -16.08 23.63
C LYS A 88 20.37 -16.37 22.22
N TRP A 89 19.46 -16.32 21.25
CA TRP A 89 19.81 -16.41 19.84
C TRP A 89 20.47 -15.11 19.38
N VAL A 90 21.72 -15.20 18.93
CA VAL A 90 22.50 -14.07 18.40
C VAL A 90 22.87 -14.33 16.95
N GLN A 91 22.92 -13.27 16.13
CA GLN A 91 23.32 -13.39 14.72
C GLN A 91 24.81 -13.76 14.65
N ASP A 92 25.16 -14.85 13.95
CA ASP A 92 26.57 -15.18 13.70
C ASP A 92 27.14 -14.18 12.68
N ALA A 93 28.18 -13.45 13.07
CA ALA A 93 28.83 -12.45 12.22
C ALA A 93 29.48 -13.05 10.95
N ARG A 94 29.73 -14.36 10.94
CA ARG A 94 30.29 -15.09 9.79
C ARG A 94 29.22 -15.56 8.82
N TRP A 95 27.94 -15.52 9.19
CA TRP A 95 26.88 -15.95 8.31
C TRP A 95 26.76 -14.94 7.15
N PRO A 96 26.87 -15.39 5.88
CA PRO A 96 26.73 -14.49 4.76
C PRO A 96 25.32 -13.89 4.80
N VAL A 97 25.24 -12.56 4.68
CA VAL A 97 23.97 -11.92 4.34
C VAL A 97 23.54 -12.55 3.03
N TYR A 98 22.40 -13.26 3.04
CA TYR A 98 21.93 -14.05 1.90
C TYR A 98 22.09 -13.26 0.60
N VAL A 99 23.05 -13.71 -0.20
CA VAL A 99 23.50 -13.00 -1.40
C VAL A 99 22.42 -13.16 -2.46
N VAL A 100 22.15 -12.06 -3.17
CA VAL A 100 21.30 -11.92 -4.35
C VAL A 100 21.16 -13.23 -5.14
N ASN A 101 19.93 -13.61 -5.48
CA ASN A 101 19.63 -14.77 -6.33
C ASN A 101 20.53 -14.71 -7.60
N ASP A 102 21.42 -15.67 -7.78
CA ASP A 102 22.40 -15.71 -8.88
C ASP A 102 21.91 -16.49 -10.12
N ARG A 103 20.63 -16.90 -10.13
CA ARG A 103 20.02 -17.68 -11.22
C ARG A 103 19.58 -16.79 -12.40
N PRO A 104 19.62 -17.32 -13.65
CA PRO A 104 18.97 -16.67 -14.79
C PRO A 104 17.47 -16.44 -14.55
N ALA A 105 16.96 -15.29 -15.00
CA ALA A 105 15.57 -14.87 -14.74
C ALA A 105 14.50 -15.89 -15.18
N ILE A 106 14.75 -16.65 -16.26
CA ILE A 106 13.82 -17.66 -16.78
C ILE A 106 13.67 -18.83 -15.79
N GLU A 107 14.77 -19.34 -15.24
CA GLU A 107 14.73 -20.45 -14.27
C GLU A 107 14.09 -20.02 -12.95
N MET A 108 14.31 -18.77 -12.55
CA MET A 108 13.64 -18.18 -11.40
C MET A 108 12.12 -18.18 -11.58
N GLY A 109 11.61 -17.92 -12.78
CA GLY A 109 10.16 -17.88 -13.04
C GLY A 109 9.44 -19.19 -12.72
N ALA A 110 10.00 -20.33 -13.13
CA ALA A 110 9.39 -21.65 -12.88
C ALA A 110 9.45 -22.06 -11.40
N ALA A 111 10.60 -21.86 -10.75
CA ALA A 111 10.79 -22.10 -9.32
C ALA A 111 9.81 -21.26 -8.48
N LEU A 112 9.69 -19.99 -8.84
CA LEU A 112 8.80 -19.04 -8.19
C LEU A 112 7.32 -19.42 -8.35
N ALA A 113 6.90 -19.86 -9.53
CA ALA A 113 5.53 -20.34 -9.74
C ALA A 113 5.20 -21.57 -8.84
N LYS A 114 6.15 -22.50 -8.69
CA LYS A 114 6.00 -23.63 -7.76
C LYS A 114 5.94 -23.18 -6.31
N PHE A 115 6.81 -22.25 -5.91
CA PHE A 115 6.82 -21.67 -4.57
C PHE A 115 5.49 -20.99 -4.25
N ARG A 116 4.96 -20.16 -5.16
CA ARG A 116 3.65 -19.50 -5.04
C ARG A 116 2.52 -20.47 -4.78
N SER A 117 2.47 -21.56 -5.55
CA SER A 117 1.45 -22.60 -5.38
C SER A 117 1.52 -23.23 -3.99
N LYS A 118 2.73 -23.60 -3.54
CA LYS A 118 2.96 -24.17 -2.20
C LYS A 118 2.63 -23.17 -1.09
N ASN A 119 3.07 -21.93 -1.22
CA ASN A 119 2.84 -20.86 -0.26
C ASN A 119 1.34 -20.58 -0.10
N ARG A 120 0.57 -20.56 -1.20
CA ARG A 120 -0.89 -20.41 -1.15
C ARG A 120 -1.56 -21.57 -0.41
N ILE A 121 -1.14 -22.82 -0.65
CA ILE A 121 -1.68 -23.98 0.07
C ILE A 121 -1.38 -23.88 1.56
N ALA A 122 -0.14 -23.55 1.91
CA ALA A 122 0.30 -23.34 3.28
C ALA A 122 -0.44 -22.18 3.98
N ALA A 123 -0.65 -21.06 3.29
CA ALA A 123 -1.41 -19.93 3.81
C ALA A 123 -2.85 -20.33 4.15
N LYS A 124 -3.51 -21.13 3.29
CA LYS A 124 -4.84 -21.65 3.56
C LYS A 124 -4.88 -22.58 4.78
N ALA A 125 -3.89 -23.48 4.90
CA ALA A 125 -3.77 -24.37 6.05
C ALA A 125 -3.58 -23.56 7.36
N SER A 126 -2.70 -22.56 7.34
CA SER A 126 -2.48 -21.66 8.48
C SER A 126 -3.71 -20.83 8.82
N ALA A 127 -4.44 -20.34 7.82
CA ALA A 127 -5.70 -19.62 8.03
C ALA A 127 -6.74 -20.49 8.73
N SER A 128 -6.88 -21.75 8.30
CA SER A 128 -7.77 -22.73 8.93
C SER A 128 -7.43 -22.99 10.41
N GLU A 129 -6.14 -23.06 10.76
CA GLU A 129 -5.71 -23.21 12.16
C GLU A 129 -6.12 -22.00 13.02
N TYR A 130 -6.00 -20.77 12.47
CA TYR A 130 -6.46 -19.56 13.16
C TYR A 130 -7.98 -19.48 13.24
N GLU A 131 -8.71 -19.95 12.24
CA GLU A 131 -10.16 -20.03 12.24
C GLU A 131 -10.68 -20.91 13.39
N ASP A 132 -10.12 -22.11 13.55
CA ASP A 132 -10.47 -23.02 14.65
C ASP A 132 -10.22 -22.39 16.03
N LEU A 133 -9.10 -21.66 16.18
CA LEU A 133 -8.79 -20.92 17.40
C LEU A 133 -9.76 -19.77 17.64
N ALA A 134 -10.14 -19.05 16.58
CA ALA A 134 -11.07 -17.93 16.66
C ALA A 134 -12.48 -18.41 17.08
N ASP A 135 -12.93 -19.53 16.52
CA ASP A 135 -14.20 -20.16 16.89
C ASP A 135 -14.17 -20.69 18.33
N PHE A 136 -13.08 -21.35 18.74
CA PHE A 136 -12.92 -21.77 20.14
C PHE A 136 -12.99 -20.58 21.09
N ALA A 137 -12.23 -19.52 20.83
CA ALA A 137 -12.22 -18.32 21.66
C ALA A 137 -13.60 -17.64 21.72
N ALA A 138 -14.30 -17.54 20.58
CA ALA A 138 -15.64 -16.98 20.53
C ALA A 138 -16.65 -17.80 21.37
N ASN A 139 -16.61 -19.14 21.25
CA ASN A 139 -17.47 -20.04 22.02
C ASN A 139 -17.15 -20.02 23.52
N ALA A 140 -15.92 -19.67 23.89
CA ALA A 140 -15.45 -19.51 25.26
C ALA A 140 -15.62 -18.07 25.81
N GLU A 141 -16.32 -17.19 25.08
CA GLU A 141 -16.54 -15.78 25.44
C GLU A 141 -15.23 -14.95 25.59
N LEU A 142 -14.17 -15.37 24.89
CA LEU A 142 -12.87 -14.69 24.84
C LEU A 142 -12.80 -13.74 23.64
N ALA A 143 -13.55 -12.64 23.70
CA ALA A 143 -13.78 -11.77 22.55
C ALA A 143 -12.50 -11.14 21.96
N LEU A 144 -11.54 -10.72 22.81
CA LEU A 144 -10.28 -10.11 22.35
C LEU A 144 -9.41 -11.14 21.64
N GLU A 145 -9.32 -12.34 22.21
CA GLU A 145 -8.59 -13.47 21.63
C GLU A 145 -9.21 -13.92 20.31
N ALA A 146 -10.54 -14.03 20.25
CA ALA A 146 -11.25 -14.38 19.01
C ALA A 146 -10.96 -13.36 17.92
N ARG A 147 -11.03 -12.06 18.22
CA ARG A 147 -10.70 -11.00 17.28
C ARG A 147 -9.25 -11.11 16.79
N ALA A 148 -8.29 -11.30 17.70
CA ALA A 148 -6.88 -11.44 17.33
C ALA A 148 -6.62 -12.63 16.40
N MET A 149 -7.37 -13.73 16.56
CA MET A 149 -7.28 -14.89 15.67
C MET A 149 -7.94 -14.63 14.31
N TRP A 150 -9.07 -13.92 14.24
CA TRP A 150 -9.63 -13.46 12.97
C TRP A 150 -8.69 -12.51 12.22
N GLU A 151 -8.01 -11.60 12.94
CA GLU A 151 -6.96 -10.73 12.36
C GLU A 151 -5.77 -11.56 11.85
N ALA A 152 -5.34 -12.58 12.60
CA ALA A 152 -4.29 -13.49 12.16
C ALA A 152 -4.69 -14.27 10.91
N MET A 153 -5.91 -14.80 10.86
CA MET A 153 -6.47 -15.47 9.69
C MET A 153 -6.53 -14.53 8.48
N ALA A 154 -7.04 -13.31 8.65
CA ALA A 154 -7.14 -12.31 7.59
C ALA A 154 -5.78 -11.85 7.07
N ARG A 155 -4.69 -11.99 7.85
CA ARG A 155 -3.34 -11.84 7.30
C ARG A 155 -3.07 -12.89 6.24
N TYR A 156 -3.26 -14.18 6.54
CA TYR A 156 -3.03 -15.32 5.63
C TYR A 156 -4.00 -15.39 4.45
N GLU A 157 -5.27 -15.08 4.68
CA GLU A 157 -6.31 -15.02 3.65
C GLU A 157 -7.14 -13.71 3.74
N PRO A 158 -6.63 -12.59 3.21
CA PRO A 158 -7.31 -11.29 3.29
C PRO A 158 -8.69 -11.27 2.61
N SER A 159 -8.92 -12.16 1.65
CA SER A 159 -10.20 -12.30 0.95
C SER A 159 -11.16 -13.30 1.61
N ASN A 160 -10.84 -13.84 2.79
CA ASN A 160 -11.73 -14.80 3.45
C ASN A 160 -13.00 -14.08 3.96
N PRO A 161 -14.20 -14.38 3.42
CA PRO A 161 -15.41 -13.64 3.74
C PRO A 161 -15.85 -13.80 5.20
N ARG A 162 -15.50 -14.92 5.86
CA ARG A 162 -15.83 -15.16 7.27
C ARG A 162 -15.00 -14.27 8.17
N ALA A 163 -13.68 -14.22 7.95
CA ALA A 163 -12.80 -13.30 8.67
C ALA A 163 -13.22 -11.84 8.49
N GLN A 164 -13.47 -11.43 7.24
CA GLN A 164 -13.96 -10.07 6.92
C GLN A 164 -15.25 -9.73 7.67
N THR A 165 -16.22 -10.64 7.68
CA THR A 165 -17.49 -10.46 8.41
C THR A 165 -17.27 -10.34 9.91
N LYS A 166 -16.44 -11.21 10.50
CA LYS A 166 -16.15 -11.23 11.94
C LYS A 166 -15.34 -10.01 12.40
N LEU A 167 -14.54 -9.42 11.51
CA LEU A 167 -13.79 -8.20 11.76
C LEU A 167 -14.58 -6.92 11.45
N GLY A 168 -15.82 -7.04 10.95
CA GLY A 168 -16.65 -5.88 10.60
C GLY A 168 -16.15 -5.11 9.38
N TRP A 169 -15.51 -5.80 8.43
CA TRP A 169 -15.08 -5.18 7.18
C TRP A 169 -16.30 -4.81 6.33
N ARG A 170 -16.21 -3.69 5.61
CA ARG A 170 -17.29 -3.13 4.79
C ARG A 170 -16.89 -3.10 3.32
N LYS A 171 -17.86 -3.35 2.44
CA LYS A 171 -17.65 -3.23 1.00
C LYS A 171 -17.92 -1.80 0.54
N LEU A 172 -16.88 -1.06 0.14
CA LEU A 172 -17.00 0.27 -0.46
C LEU A 172 -16.38 0.27 -1.86
N SER A 173 -17.11 0.80 -2.86
CA SER A 173 -16.66 0.88 -4.25
C SER A 173 -16.11 -0.44 -4.82
N GLY A 174 -16.69 -1.57 -4.40
CA GLY A 174 -16.28 -2.90 -4.85
C GLY A 174 -15.16 -3.55 -4.02
N GLU A 175 -14.52 -2.83 -3.11
CA GLU A 175 -13.42 -3.30 -2.27
C GLU A 175 -13.88 -3.62 -0.84
N MET A 176 -13.33 -4.67 -0.24
CA MET A 176 -13.54 -4.98 1.18
C MET A 176 -12.47 -4.27 2.01
N LEU A 177 -12.90 -3.36 2.88
CA LEU A 177 -12.05 -2.52 3.71
C LEU A 177 -12.27 -2.82 5.19
N SER A 178 -11.24 -2.63 6.01
CA SER A 178 -11.43 -2.59 7.46
C SER A 178 -12.41 -1.49 7.85
N ALA A 179 -13.02 -1.59 9.03
CA ALA A 179 -13.98 -0.59 9.51
C ALA A 179 -13.38 0.82 9.51
N SER A 180 -12.14 0.98 9.99
CA SER A 180 -11.43 2.25 10.05
C SER A 180 -11.07 2.81 8.67
N GLU A 181 -10.67 1.96 7.71
CA GLU A 181 -10.42 2.41 6.34
C GLU A 181 -11.71 2.86 5.66
N ALA A 182 -12.80 2.13 5.87
CA ALA A 182 -14.10 2.52 5.35
C ALA A 182 -14.59 3.85 5.95
N ASP A 183 -14.43 4.05 7.26
CA ASP A 183 -14.75 5.32 7.93
C ASP A 183 -13.92 6.48 7.36
N ALA A 184 -12.61 6.24 7.16
CA ALA A 184 -11.73 7.24 6.58
C ALA A 184 -12.12 7.61 5.15
N ARG A 185 -12.52 6.63 4.32
CA ARG A 185 -12.99 6.89 2.94
C ARG A 185 -14.32 7.64 2.91
N GLU A 186 -15.27 7.29 3.78
CA GLU A 186 -16.54 8.00 3.90
C GLU A 186 -16.35 9.44 4.39
N ALA A 187 -15.50 9.64 5.41
CA ALA A 187 -15.14 10.97 5.91
C ALA A 187 -14.46 11.83 4.83
N MET A 188 -13.57 11.24 4.03
CA MET A 188 -12.94 11.95 2.93
C MET A 188 -13.92 12.30 1.81
N ALA A 189 -14.80 11.37 1.42
CA ALA A 189 -15.84 11.63 0.42
C ALA A 189 -16.74 12.80 0.85
N LYS A 190 -17.09 12.86 2.14
CA LYS A 190 -17.81 14.00 2.72
C LYS A 190 -16.99 15.29 2.63
N ARG A 191 -15.70 15.26 3.00
CA ARG A 191 -14.79 16.42 2.91
C ARG A 191 -14.70 16.98 1.49
N ILE A 192 -14.66 16.13 0.46
CA ILE A 192 -14.68 16.55 -0.95
C ILE A 192 -15.99 17.27 -1.29
N LEU A 193 -17.13 16.77 -0.84
CA LEU A 193 -18.43 17.41 -1.10
C LEU A 193 -18.55 18.78 -0.43
N GLU A 194 -17.93 18.96 0.74
CA GLU A 194 -17.94 20.19 1.53
C GLU A 194 -16.89 21.20 1.08
N ALA A 195 -15.85 20.77 0.36
CA ALA A 195 -14.78 21.64 -0.11
C ALA A 195 -15.29 22.75 -1.05
N PRO A 196 -14.59 23.91 -1.10
CA PRO A 196 -14.90 24.97 -2.03
C PRO A 196 -14.82 24.45 -3.47
N GLY A 197 -15.89 24.63 -4.25
CA GLY A 197 -15.90 24.29 -5.67
C GLY A 197 -15.38 25.41 -6.57
N GLY A 198 -14.87 26.51 -6.01
CA GLY A 198 -14.55 27.73 -6.74
C GLY A 198 -15.79 28.47 -7.26
N LYS A 199 -15.61 29.73 -7.69
CA LYS A 199 -16.64 30.55 -8.34
C LYS A 199 -16.46 30.48 -9.86
N PRO A 200 -17.55 30.37 -10.64
CA PRO A 200 -17.48 30.51 -12.10
C PRO A 200 -16.78 31.81 -12.50
N GLN A 201 -16.08 31.79 -13.63
CA GLN A 201 -15.41 32.97 -14.19
C GLN A 201 -15.91 33.21 -15.62
N ASP A 202 -16.39 34.41 -15.89
CA ASP A 202 -16.93 34.78 -17.20
C ASP A 202 -15.88 35.45 -18.11
N ALA A 203 -14.83 36.02 -17.52
CA ALA A 203 -13.77 36.69 -18.27
C ALA A 203 -13.06 35.71 -19.22
N THR A 204 -12.77 36.17 -20.45
CA THR A 204 -11.94 35.44 -21.39
C THR A 204 -10.55 35.22 -20.79
N SER A 205 -10.06 34.00 -20.87
CA SER A 205 -8.73 33.61 -20.41
C SER A 205 -7.68 33.74 -21.51
N ASP A 206 -6.41 33.89 -21.14
CA ASP A 206 -5.28 33.80 -22.08
C ASP A 206 -5.32 32.56 -22.98
N VAL A 207 -5.80 31.43 -22.46
CA VAL A 207 -5.87 30.17 -23.23
C VAL A 207 -6.96 30.28 -24.28
N GLU A 208 -8.14 30.80 -23.95
CA GLU A 208 -9.21 31.06 -24.93
C GLU A 208 -8.77 32.08 -25.98
N GLU A 209 -8.10 33.16 -25.59
CA GLU A 209 -7.59 34.17 -26.55
C GLU A 209 -6.57 33.56 -27.53
N LYS A 210 -5.64 32.74 -27.03
CA LYS A 210 -4.57 32.13 -27.83
C LYS A 210 -5.04 30.99 -28.72
N THR A 211 -6.03 30.22 -28.27
CA THR A 211 -6.52 29.02 -28.97
C THR A 211 -7.78 29.27 -29.79
N GLY A 212 -8.53 30.33 -29.49
CA GLY A 212 -9.87 30.58 -30.05
C GLY A 212 -10.95 29.62 -29.55
N GLN A 213 -10.65 28.83 -28.51
CA GLN A 213 -11.59 27.87 -27.92
C GLN A 213 -12.35 28.52 -26.76
N ASN A 214 -13.46 27.90 -26.33
CA ASN A 214 -14.21 28.33 -25.16
C ASN A 214 -14.03 27.31 -24.03
N PHE A 215 -13.82 27.79 -22.81
CA PHE A 215 -13.62 26.95 -21.64
C PHE A 215 -14.62 27.32 -20.53
N THR A 216 -15.11 26.31 -19.83
CA THR A 216 -15.71 26.50 -18.51
C THR A 216 -14.58 26.83 -17.54
N LYS A 217 -14.72 27.87 -16.72
CA LYS A 217 -13.65 28.35 -15.83
C LYS A 217 -14.17 28.46 -14.40
N ARG A 218 -13.36 28.02 -13.43
CA ARG A 218 -13.63 28.21 -12.00
C ARG A 218 -12.37 28.65 -11.27
N ARG A 219 -12.55 29.58 -10.34
CA ARG A 219 -11.49 30.07 -9.46
C ARG A 219 -11.86 29.85 -8.00
N SER A 220 -10.99 29.17 -7.26
CA SER A 220 -11.02 29.13 -5.80
C SER A 220 -9.90 30.00 -5.22
N GLU A 221 -9.64 29.89 -3.93
CA GLU A 221 -8.53 30.60 -3.30
C GLU A 221 -7.18 30.14 -3.85
N HIS A 222 -7.02 28.83 -4.06
CA HIS A 222 -5.73 28.23 -4.40
C HIS A 222 -5.62 27.75 -5.86
N PHE A 223 -6.74 27.69 -6.58
CA PHE A 223 -6.78 27.13 -7.93
C PHE A 223 -7.51 28.03 -8.93
N TYR A 224 -7.02 28.01 -10.16
CA TYR A 224 -7.76 28.45 -11.34
C TYR A 224 -7.77 27.31 -12.36
N PHE A 225 -8.92 26.66 -12.50
CA PHE A 225 -9.10 25.58 -13.46
C PHE A 225 -9.98 26.04 -14.61
N GLU A 226 -9.58 25.67 -15.81
CA GLU A 226 -10.35 25.87 -17.03
C GLU A 226 -10.44 24.56 -17.82
N SER A 227 -11.61 24.30 -18.40
CA SER A 227 -11.92 22.97 -18.92
C SER A 227 -12.95 22.99 -20.04
N MET A 228 -12.82 22.07 -20.99
CA MET A 228 -13.86 21.81 -22.01
C MET A 228 -15.03 20.97 -21.48
N TYR A 229 -15.01 20.63 -20.20
CA TYR A 229 -16.02 19.84 -19.51
C TYR A 229 -17.08 20.76 -18.87
N THR A 230 -18.14 20.17 -18.31
CA THR A 230 -19.26 20.92 -17.73
C THR A 230 -18.86 21.67 -16.45
N ASP A 231 -19.64 22.69 -16.07
CA ASP A 231 -19.43 23.42 -14.81
C ASP A 231 -19.45 22.50 -13.57
N GLY A 232 -20.33 21.48 -13.58
CA GLY A 232 -20.44 20.51 -12.50
C GLY A 232 -19.21 19.60 -12.39
N GLU A 233 -18.68 19.14 -13.53
CA GLU A 233 -17.44 18.39 -13.62
C GLU A 233 -16.25 19.23 -13.12
N LEU A 234 -16.09 20.45 -13.63
CA LEU A 234 -15.01 21.34 -13.22
C LEU A 234 -15.08 21.70 -11.73
N ARG A 235 -16.29 21.90 -11.19
CA ARG A 235 -16.52 22.08 -9.75
C ARG A 235 -16.03 20.88 -8.94
N ALA A 236 -16.23 19.66 -9.43
CA ALA A 236 -15.76 18.45 -8.77
C ALA A 236 -14.23 18.34 -8.78
N LEU A 237 -13.56 18.77 -9.88
CA LEU A 237 -12.09 18.82 -9.95
C LEU A 237 -11.53 19.82 -8.92
N VAL A 238 -12.08 21.04 -8.86
CA VAL A 238 -11.65 22.05 -7.88
C VAL A 238 -11.83 21.56 -6.44
N ARG A 239 -12.95 20.90 -6.13
CA ARG A 239 -13.20 20.30 -4.81
C ARG A 239 -12.17 19.25 -4.43
N ALA A 240 -11.82 18.37 -5.38
CA ALA A 240 -10.80 17.35 -5.14
C ALA A 240 -9.42 17.98 -4.91
N ALA A 241 -9.06 19.01 -5.68
CA ALA A 241 -7.80 19.73 -5.53
C ALA A 241 -7.71 20.50 -4.20
N GLU A 242 -8.77 21.22 -3.80
CA GLU A 242 -8.85 21.91 -2.50
C GLU A 242 -8.76 20.94 -1.32
N THR A 243 -9.47 19.81 -1.41
CA THR A 243 -9.39 18.76 -0.38
C THR A 243 -7.99 18.19 -0.27
N THR A 244 -7.36 17.91 -1.41
CA THR A 244 -6.00 17.37 -1.49
C THR A 244 -4.99 18.34 -0.90
N ARG A 245 -5.07 19.63 -1.24
CA ARG A 245 -4.19 20.67 -0.69
C ARG A 245 -4.32 20.76 0.82
N ALA A 246 -5.55 20.79 1.33
CA ALA A 246 -5.78 20.88 2.77
C ALA A 246 -5.25 19.63 3.51
N LEU A 247 -5.48 18.43 2.96
CA LEU A 247 -4.90 17.19 3.49
C LEU A 247 -3.36 17.21 3.43
N PHE A 248 -2.77 17.77 2.36
CA PHE A 248 -1.33 17.89 2.20
C PHE A 248 -0.71 18.76 3.29
N ILE A 249 -1.30 19.93 3.56
CA ILE A 249 -0.87 20.83 4.62
C ILE A 249 -0.94 20.15 5.99
N GLU A 250 -2.05 19.47 6.30
CA GLU A 250 -2.22 18.71 7.55
C GLU A 250 -1.18 17.58 7.69
N THR A 251 -0.97 16.86 6.60
CA THR A 251 -0.10 15.68 6.56
C THR A 251 1.37 16.05 6.70
N PHE A 252 1.81 17.13 6.07
CA PHE A 252 3.21 17.56 6.16
C PHE A 252 3.47 18.63 7.22
N GLN A 253 2.41 19.14 7.89
CA GLN A 253 2.48 20.26 8.83
C GLN A 253 3.14 21.49 8.18
N VAL A 254 2.69 21.80 6.96
CA VAL A 254 3.25 22.90 6.16
C VAL A 254 2.92 24.22 6.86
N PRO A 255 3.92 25.07 7.18
CA PRO A 255 3.66 26.34 7.82
C PRO A 255 3.04 27.34 6.81
N PRO A 256 2.23 28.32 7.27
CA PRO A 256 1.51 29.24 6.39
C PRO A 256 2.37 29.96 5.35
N GLU A 257 3.60 30.34 5.70
CA GLU A 257 4.54 31.02 4.80
C GLU A 257 5.16 30.10 3.73
N SER A 258 4.99 28.79 3.86
CA SER A 258 5.44 27.77 2.91
C SER A 258 4.26 27.06 2.25
N GLU A 259 3.07 27.64 2.33
CA GLU A 259 1.88 27.08 1.68
C GLU A 259 2.10 26.93 0.17
N PRO A 260 1.56 25.87 -0.46
CA PRO A 260 1.70 25.66 -1.89
C PRO A 260 1.21 26.87 -2.69
N ALA A 261 1.97 27.24 -3.70
CA ALA A 261 1.64 28.35 -4.58
C ALA A 261 0.35 28.09 -5.37
N PHE A 262 -0.25 29.18 -5.86
CA PHE A 262 -1.46 29.14 -6.67
C PHE A 262 -1.28 28.29 -7.93
N LEU A 263 -2.19 27.34 -8.18
CA LEU A 263 -2.05 26.38 -9.28
C LEU A 263 -3.08 26.63 -10.39
N LYS A 264 -2.58 26.79 -11.63
CA LYS A 264 -3.42 26.86 -12.84
C LYS A 264 -3.49 25.50 -13.53
N GLY A 265 -4.70 25.03 -13.83
CA GLY A 265 -4.93 23.75 -14.50
C GLY A 265 -5.81 23.89 -15.74
N VAL A 266 -5.44 23.24 -16.84
CA VAL A 266 -6.22 23.20 -18.08
C VAL A 266 -6.57 21.76 -18.42
N PHE A 267 -7.85 21.49 -18.68
CA PHE A 267 -8.33 20.14 -19.00
C PHE A 267 -9.02 20.13 -20.36
N VAL A 268 -8.37 19.53 -21.36
CA VAL A 268 -8.87 19.46 -22.74
C VAL A 268 -9.39 18.06 -23.06
N ARG A 269 -10.28 17.97 -24.05
CA ARG A 269 -10.99 16.73 -24.35
C ARG A 269 -10.35 15.94 -25.50
N PHE A 270 -9.84 16.61 -26.52
CA PHE A 270 -9.32 15.96 -27.72
C PHE A 270 -7.82 16.16 -27.88
N GLN A 271 -7.15 15.19 -28.52
CA GLN A 271 -5.70 15.26 -28.77
C GLN A 271 -5.32 16.50 -29.58
N GLY A 272 -6.21 16.92 -30.50
CA GLY A 272 -6.02 18.14 -31.28
C GLY A 272 -5.95 19.39 -30.41
N ASP A 273 -6.75 19.45 -29.35
CA ASP A 273 -6.76 20.58 -28.41
C ASP A 273 -5.50 20.60 -27.55
N HIS A 274 -5.03 19.42 -27.13
CA HIS A 274 -3.75 19.26 -26.44
C HIS A 274 -2.59 19.79 -27.27
N ARG A 275 -2.52 19.38 -28.55
CA ARG A 275 -1.51 19.88 -29.49
C ARG A 275 -1.61 21.39 -29.71
N LEU A 276 -2.83 21.91 -29.86
CA LEU A 276 -3.06 23.34 -30.03
C LEU A 276 -2.63 24.13 -28.79
N PHE A 277 -2.92 23.61 -27.59
CA PHE A 277 -2.47 24.19 -26.34
C PHE A 277 -0.94 24.24 -26.25
N LEU A 278 -0.27 23.12 -26.54
CA LEU A 278 1.20 23.05 -26.57
C LEU A 278 1.79 24.05 -27.57
N GLU A 279 1.19 24.18 -28.75
CA GLU A 279 1.67 25.09 -29.80
C GLU A 279 1.48 26.56 -29.43
N LYS A 280 0.31 26.94 -28.89
CA LYS A 280 -0.09 28.34 -28.72
C LYS A 280 0.13 28.90 -27.33
N CYS A 281 0.16 28.04 -26.31
CA CYS A 281 0.09 28.46 -24.92
C CYS A 281 1.33 28.08 -24.10
N THR A 282 2.36 27.49 -24.73
CA THR A 282 3.61 27.10 -24.09
C THR A 282 4.80 27.47 -24.97
N ASP A 283 5.95 27.69 -24.34
CA ASP A 283 7.24 27.87 -25.03
C ASP A 283 7.99 26.54 -25.23
N ALA A 284 7.30 25.40 -25.04
CA ALA A 284 7.89 24.08 -25.06
C ALA A 284 8.59 23.79 -26.40
N GLY A 285 9.81 23.25 -26.32
CA GLY A 285 10.56 22.82 -27.51
C GLY A 285 9.98 21.56 -28.16
N ALA A 286 10.45 21.20 -29.37
CA ALA A 286 9.92 20.04 -30.09
C ALA A 286 10.02 18.70 -29.32
N LEU A 287 11.11 18.50 -28.57
CA LEU A 287 11.28 17.30 -27.72
C LEU A 287 10.30 17.30 -26.55
N GLU A 288 10.15 18.43 -25.86
CA GLU A 288 9.24 18.58 -24.72
C GLU A 288 7.78 18.39 -25.15
N ARG A 289 7.37 19.00 -26.27
CA ARG A 289 6.03 18.79 -26.86
C ARG A 289 5.79 17.32 -27.19
N LYS A 290 6.77 16.64 -27.78
CA LYS A 290 6.66 15.21 -28.07
C LYS A 290 6.47 14.40 -26.78
N THR A 291 7.25 14.69 -25.74
CA THR A 291 7.08 14.04 -24.43
C THR A 291 5.72 14.34 -23.81
N ALA A 292 5.24 15.59 -23.89
CA ALA A 292 3.92 15.96 -23.40
C ALA A 292 2.79 15.23 -24.14
N GLU A 293 2.89 15.10 -25.46
CA GLU A 293 1.94 14.33 -26.27
C GLU A 293 1.93 12.84 -25.89
N GLU A 294 3.10 12.24 -25.69
CA GLU A 294 3.23 10.84 -25.24
C GLU A 294 2.68 10.63 -23.83
N MET A 295 2.79 11.65 -22.97
CA MET A 295 2.35 11.62 -21.58
C MET A 295 0.89 12.08 -21.40
N SER A 296 0.29 12.67 -22.44
CA SER A 296 -1.01 13.35 -22.40
C SER A 296 -1.13 14.41 -21.30
N THR A 297 0.00 15.01 -20.93
CA THR A 297 0.09 16.05 -19.90
C THR A 297 1.30 16.94 -20.16
N TRP A 298 1.16 18.21 -19.79
CA TRP A 298 2.26 19.16 -19.76
C TRP A 298 2.30 19.86 -18.39
N GLU A 299 3.49 20.19 -17.91
CA GLU A 299 3.73 20.73 -16.56
C GLU A 299 4.80 21.83 -16.59
N GLU A 300 4.57 22.90 -15.83
CA GLU A 300 5.48 24.03 -15.62
C GLU A 300 5.46 24.41 -14.13
N PHE A 301 6.64 24.46 -13.49
CA PHE A 301 6.79 24.72 -12.06
C PHE A 301 7.08 26.19 -11.70
N ASP A 302 7.24 27.08 -12.68
CA ASP A 302 7.36 28.50 -12.43
C ASP A 302 6.95 29.30 -13.68
N PRO A 303 5.68 29.77 -13.77
CA PRO A 303 4.62 29.65 -12.77
C PRO A 303 4.02 28.23 -12.69
N HIS A 304 3.38 27.89 -11.57
CA HIS A 304 2.67 26.63 -11.38
C HIS A 304 1.48 26.46 -12.35
N ARG A 305 1.70 25.67 -13.40
CA ARG A 305 0.70 25.41 -14.42
C ARG A 305 0.80 24.00 -14.97
N PHE A 306 -0.34 23.37 -15.21
CA PHE A 306 -0.39 22.11 -15.92
C PHE A 306 -1.54 22.06 -16.91
N GLU A 307 -1.42 21.16 -17.87
CA GLU A 307 -2.49 20.79 -18.79
C GLU A 307 -2.56 19.27 -18.90
N VAL A 308 -3.78 18.76 -19.04
CA VAL A 308 -4.07 17.33 -19.16
C VAL A 308 -5.08 17.08 -20.27
N TRP A 309 -4.79 16.03 -21.05
CA TRP A 309 -5.70 15.43 -21.99
C TRP A 309 -5.96 13.95 -21.65
N LEU A 310 -7.22 13.54 -21.60
CA LEU A 310 -7.58 12.16 -21.22
C LEU A 310 -7.80 11.20 -22.38
N GLY A 311 -8.06 11.71 -23.58
CA GLY A 311 -8.59 10.91 -24.68
C GLY A 311 -9.93 10.27 -24.32
N GLU A 312 -10.00 8.95 -24.45
CA GLU A 312 -11.21 8.16 -24.17
C GLU A 312 -11.37 7.75 -22.69
N ARG A 313 -10.46 8.18 -21.80
CA ARG A 313 -10.54 7.83 -20.37
C ARG A 313 -11.78 8.46 -19.72
N PRO A 314 -12.41 7.78 -18.73
CA PRO A 314 -13.58 8.31 -18.04
C PRO A 314 -13.25 9.59 -17.26
N PHE A 315 -14.25 10.45 -17.03
CA PHE A 315 -14.09 11.70 -16.28
C PHE A 315 -13.45 11.49 -14.90
N GLU A 316 -13.72 10.35 -14.28
CA GLU A 316 -13.06 9.84 -13.09
C GLU A 316 -11.54 10.01 -13.11
N ALA A 317 -10.89 9.72 -14.24
CA ALA A 317 -9.44 9.86 -14.36
C ALA A 317 -8.99 11.33 -14.26
N LEU A 318 -9.82 12.33 -14.62
CA LEU A 318 -9.46 13.75 -14.44
C LEU A 318 -9.38 14.12 -12.96
N ARG A 319 -10.20 13.50 -12.11
CA ARG A 319 -10.12 13.73 -10.67
C ARG A 319 -8.79 13.21 -10.15
N ASP A 320 -8.38 12.02 -10.58
CA ASP A 320 -7.07 11.45 -10.25
C ASP A 320 -5.93 12.39 -10.69
N GLU A 321 -5.97 12.91 -11.92
CA GLU A 321 -4.96 13.84 -12.43
C GLU A 321 -4.95 15.18 -11.67
N ALA A 322 -6.12 15.72 -11.29
CA ALA A 322 -6.20 16.95 -10.51
C ALA A 322 -5.60 16.77 -9.10
N VAL A 323 -5.86 15.62 -8.45
CA VAL A 323 -5.25 15.26 -7.16
C VAL A 323 -3.75 15.08 -7.32
N HIS A 324 -3.32 14.34 -8.35
CA HIS A 324 -1.92 14.07 -8.66
C HIS A 324 -1.12 15.35 -8.88
N ALA A 325 -1.58 16.23 -9.78
CA ALA A 325 -0.94 17.51 -10.04
C ALA A 325 -0.85 18.35 -8.76
N THR A 326 -1.96 18.48 -8.02
CA THR A 326 -1.97 19.24 -6.75
C THR A 326 -0.88 18.77 -5.80
N VAL A 327 -0.73 17.45 -5.62
CA VAL A 327 0.29 16.86 -4.75
C VAL A 327 1.69 17.09 -5.29
N ARG A 328 1.90 16.90 -6.59
CA ARG A 328 3.19 17.10 -7.24
C ARG A 328 3.71 18.52 -7.06
N TYR A 329 2.88 19.53 -7.31
CA TYR A 329 3.26 20.95 -7.12
C TYR A 329 3.47 21.30 -5.64
N ALA A 330 2.55 20.89 -4.76
CA ALA A 330 2.72 21.13 -3.33
C ALA A 330 3.97 20.45 -2.75
N PHE A 331 4.29 19.25 -3.23
CA PHE A 331 5.49 18.52 -2.82
C PHE A 331 6.76 19.13 -3.39
N HIS A 332 6.73 19.64 -4.62
CA HIS A 332 7.83 20.43 -5.18
C HIS A 332 8.14 21.65 -4.32
N ASP A 333 7.12 22.45 -3.97
CA ASP A 333 7.27 23.63 -3.11
C ASP A 333 7.80 23.31 -1.72
N LEU A 334 7.23 22.27 -1.09
CA LEU A 334 7.64 21.83 0.23
C LEU A 334 9.09 21.38 0.24
N THR A 335 9.51 20.62 -0.76
CA THR A 335 10.80 19.93 -0.72
C THR A 335 11.92 20.76 -1.31
N ARG A 336 11.65 21.57 -2.34
CA ARG A 336 12.64 22.35 -3.12
C ARG A 336 13.87 21.52 -3.50
N MET A 337 13.65 20.24 -3.81
CA MET A 337 14.72 19.37 -4.27
C MET A 337 15.10 19.78 -5.69
N PRO A 338 16.40 19.91 -6.02
CA PRO A 338 16.82 20.15 -7.41
C PRO A 338 16.31 19.07 -8.36
N GLU A 339 16.21 17.84 -7.86
CA GLU A 339 15.62 16.70 -8.56
C GLU A 339 14.88 15.84 -7.54
N THR A 340 13.56 15.70 -7.72
CA THR A 340 12.75 14.82 -6.87
C THR A 340 12.85 13.39 -7.40
N PRO A 341 13.29 12.40 -6.59
CA PRO A 341 13.36 11.01 -7.04
C PRO A 341 12.01 10.51 -7.56
N GLY A 342 11.99 9.83 -8.70
CA GLY A 342 10.74 9.40 -9.35
C GLY A 342 9.84 8.57 -8.43
N TRP A 343 10.42 7.61 -7.70
CA TRP A 343 9.66 6.80 -6.74
C TRP A 343 9.01 7.63 -5.64
N LEU A 344 9.65 8.71 -5.20
CA LEU A 344 9.13 9.55 -4.13
C LEU A 344 8.00 10.43 -4.65
N SER A 345 8.21 11.06 -5.81
CA SER A 345 7.19 11.87 -6.48
C SER A 345 5.92 11.06 -6.77
N GLU A 346 6.07 9.95 -7.49
CA GLU A 346 4.95 9.08 -7.87
C GLU A 346 4.33 8.39 -6.64
N GLY A 347 5.16 7.95 -5.69
CA GLY A 347 4.68 7.29 -4.48
C GLY A 347 3.85 8.21 -3.58
N VAL A 348 4.23 9.48 -3.44
CA VAL A 348 3.45 10.48 -2.68
C VAL A 348 2.17 10.82 -3.42
N CYS A 349 2.21 11.01 -4.74
CA CYS A 349 0.99 11.25 -5.53
C CYS A 349 0.00 10.08 -5.40
N ALA A 350 0.46 8.84 -5.52
CA ALA A 350 -0.38 7.66 -5.35
C ALA A 350 -0.94 7.52 -3.92
N TRP A 351 -0.14 7.85 -2.90
CA TRP A 351 -0.60 7.85 -1.50
C TRP A 351 -1.75 8.83 -1.27
N PHE A 352 -1.64 10.05 -1.78
CA PHE A 352 -2.74 11.03 -1.69
C PHE A 352 -3.94 10.64 -2.55
N GLY A 353 -3.72 10.07 -3.74
CA GLY A 353 -4.79 9.51 -4.57
C GLY A 353 -5.68 8.56 -3.78
N ASP A 354 -5.11 7.53 -3.14
CA ASP A 354 -5.88 6.57 -2.33
C ASP A 354 -6.57 7.20 -1.13
N ARG A 355 -5.92 8.14 -0.45
CA ARG A 355 -6.55 8.79 0.71
C ARG A 355 -7.66 9.74 0.33
N VAL A 356 -7.57 10.42 -0.81
CA VAL A 356 -8.56 11.39 -1.28
C VAL A 356 -9.69 10.70 -2.04
N LEU A 357 -9.36 9.86 -3.02
CA LEU A 357 -10.30 9.27 -3.97
C LEU A 357 -10.59 7.78 -3.73
N GLY A 358 -9.85 7.12 -2.84
CA GLY A 358 -9.92 5.66 -2.64
C GLY A 358 -9.26 4.87 -3.77
N ARG A 359 -8.54 5.53 -4.67
CA ARG A 359 -7.80 4.95 -5.79
C ARG A 359 -6.68 5.89 -6.23
N ALA A 360 -5.69 5.37 -6.94
CA ALA A 360 -4.69 6.19 -7.60
C ALA A 360 -4.48 5.62 -9.00
N GLU A 361 -5.13 6.19 -10.01
CA GLU A 361 -5.02 5.71 -11.40
C GLU A 361 -4.11 6.59 -12.25
N ALA A 362 -3.95 7.89 -11.91
CA ALA A 362 -3.11 8.84 -12.65
C ALA A 362 -1.66 8.35 -12.85
N CYS A 363 -1.04 7.81 -11.78
CA CYS A 363 0.32 7.24 -11.85
C CYS A 363 0.45 6.03 -12.81
N PHE A 364 -0.66 5.43 -13.25
CA PHE A 364 -0.67 4.13 -13.93
C PHE A 364 -1.37 4.15 -15.30
N ALA A 365 -2.06 5.23 -15.64
CA ALA A 365 -2.89 5.35 -16.84
C ALA A 365 -2.10 5.37 -18.17
N ARG A 366 -0.78 5.15 -18.13
CA ARG A 366 0.04 5.01 -19.33
C ARG A 366 -0.29 3.69 -20.04
N GLU A 367 -0.52 3.79 -21.35
CA GLU A 367 -0.54 2.61 -22.22
C GLU A 367 0.80 1.87 -22.06
N ASP A 368 0.77 0.54 -22.06
CA ASP A 368 2.02 -0.20 -22.22
C ASP A 368 2.65 0.12 -23.59
N ALA A 369 3.89 -0.29 -23.83
CA ALA A 369 4.56 -0.07 -25.13
C ALA A 369 3.82 -0.67 -26.34
N ARG A 370 2.69 -1.36 -26.13
CA ARG A 370 1.83 -1.96 -27.15
C ARG A 370 0.47 -1.26 -27.27
N GLY A 371 0.30 -0.08 -26.65
CA GLY A 371 -0.93 0.70 -26.73
C GLY A 371 -2.10 0.09 -25.96
N LYS A 372 -1.86 -0.85 -25.04
CA LYS A 372 -2.94 -1.43 -24.23
C LYS A 372 -3.07 -0.66 -22.92
N PRO A 373 -4.29 -0.20 -22.56
CA PRO A 373 -4.54 0.33 -21.23
C PRO A 373 -4.13 -0.70 -20.18
N ARG A 374 -3.36 -0.28 -19.18
CA ARG A 374 -3.12 -1.11 -17.99
C ARG A 374 -4.43 -1.22 -17.22
N THR A 375 -5.25 -2.22 -17.53
CA THR A 375 -6.54 -2.49 -16.87
C THR A 375 -6.42 -3.01 -15.43
N LYS A 376 -5.22 -3.02 -14.85
CA LYS A 376 -5.00 -3.46 -13.48
C LYS A 376 -5.47 -2.35 -12.54
N SER A 377 -6.66 -2.53 -11.98
CA SER A 377 -7.19 -1.66 -10.93
C SER A 377 -6.23 -1.59 -9.74
N THR A 378 -5.94 -0.37 -9.28
CA THR A 378 -5.10 -0.13 -8.11
C THR A 378 -5.86 -0.24 -6.78
N LEU A 379 -7.16 -0.51 -6.84
CA LEU A 379 -8.01 -0.69 -5.66
C LEU A 379 -7.44 -1.75 -4.69
N ARG A 380 -6.66 -2.73 -5.16
CA ARG A 380 -6.11 -3.80 -4.31
C ARG A 380 -4.60 -3.73 -4.10
N TRP A 381 -4.00 -2.55 -4.24
CA TRP A 381 -2.54 -2.40 -4.20
C TRP A 381 -1.90 -2.97 -2.92
N ARG A 382 -2.52 -2.81 -1.73
CA ARG A 382 -1.99 -3.36 -0.46
C ARG A 382 -1.87 -4.88 -0.52
N GLN A 383 -2.93 -5.53 -1.00
CA GLN A 383 -2.93 -6.98 -1.19
C GLN A 383 -1.90 -7.40 -2.23
N MET A 384 -1.81 -6.69 -3.36
CA MET A 384 -0.83 -7.01 -4.41
C MET A 384 0.60 -6.92 -3.89
N VAL A 385 0.93 -5.88 -3.13
CA VAL A 385 2.24 -5.69 -2.52
C VAL A 385 2.56 -6.79 -1.50
N ARG A 386 1.58 -7.17 -0.68
CA ARG A 386 1.73 -8.27 0.28
C ARG A 386 1.97 -9.62 -0.40
N GLU A 387 1.19 -9.91 -1.44
CA GLU A 387 1.40 -11.10 -2.27
C GLU A 387 2.82 -11.08 -2.87
N TRP A 388 3.24 -9.97 -3.46
CA TRP A 388 4.60 -9.86 -4.02
C TRP A 388 5.71 -9.96 -2.98
N ALA A 389 5.52 -9.38 -1.79
CA ALA A 389 6.49 -9.47 -0.70
C ALA A 389 6.63 -10.93 -0.22
N TRP A 390 5.50 -11.62 -0.01
CA TRP A 390 5.49 -13.03 0.37
C TRP A 390 6.06 -13.97 -0.67
N GLU A 391 5.82 -13.67 -1.94
CA GLU A 391 6.30 -14.46 -3.06
C GLU A 391 7.76 -14.13 -3.41
N GLY A 392 8.31 -13.03 -2.89
CA GLY A 392 9.66 -12.55 -3.24
C GLY A 392 9.74 -11.99 -4.66
N THR A 393 8.66 -11.38 -5.16
CA THR A 393 8.53 -10.88 -6.54
C THR A 393 8.30 -9.37 -6.62
N ALA A 394 8.28 -8.70 -5.47
CA ALA A 394 8.25 -7.25 -5.45
C ALA A 394 9.54 -6.73 -6.11
N PRO A 395 9.46 -5.66 -6.94
CA PRO A 395 10.66 -5.02 -7.45
C PRO A 395 11.60 -4.65 -6.30
N PRO A 396 12.92 -4.89 -6.44
CA PRO A 396 13.88 -4.52 -5.41
C PRO A 396 13.86 -3.02 -5.15
N ILE A 397 13.86 -2.59 -3.88
CA ILE A 397 13.91 -1.15 -3.53
C ILE A 397 15.08 -0.43 -4.23
N ARG A 398 16.22 -1.10 -4.40
CA ARG A 398 17.38 -0.54 -5.11
C ARG A 398 17.07 -0.15 -6.56
N GLU A 399 16.25 -0.92 -7.26
CA GLU A 399 15.85 -0.63 -8.64
C GLU A 399 14.82 0.49 -8.66
N VAL A 400 13.79 0.40 -7.80
CA VAL A 400 12.74 1.42 -7.69
C VAL A 400 13.32 2.79 -7.36
N THR A 401 14.30 2.87 -6.45
CA THR A 401 14.92 4.13 -6.02
C THR A 401 15.86 4.75 -7.05
N LYS A 402 16.26 4.00 -8.08
CA LYS A 402 17.13 4.48 -9.16
C LYS A 402 16.38 4.84 -10.43
N ALA A 403 15.17 4.31 -10.61
CA ALA A 403 14.36 4.57 -11.79
C ALA A 403 13.95 6.05 -11.86
N ALA A 404 14.14 6.66 -13.03
CA ALA A 404 13.56 7.96 -13.33
C ALA A 404 12.02 7.88 -13.37
N PRO A 405 11.28 9.00 -13.24
CA PRO A 405 9.81 8.99 -13.31
C PRO A 405 9.25 8.33 -14.59
N GLY A 406 9.96 8.42 -15.71
CA GLY A 406 9.60 7.77 -16.98
C GLY A 406 9.84 6.25 -17.02
N GLU A 407 10.71 5.74 -16.15
CA GLU A 407 11.18 4.35 -16.14
C GLU A 407 10.43 3.45 -15.15
N LEU A 408 9.62 4.04 -14.28
CA LEU A 408 8.84 3.28 -13.29
C LEU A 408 7.78 2.42 -13.99
N THR A 409 7.93 1.10 -13.84
CA THR A 409 6.87 0.16 -14.23
C THR A 409 5.66 0.25 -13.29
N PHE A 410 4.58 -0.46 -13.62
CA PHE A 410 3.41 -0.55 -12.75
C PHE A 410 3.80 -1.11 -11.37
N GLU A 411 4.51 -2.23 -11.38
CA GLU A 411 4.97 -2.91 -10.17
C GLU A 411 5.92 -2.01 -9.36
N MET A 412 6.82 -1.27 -10.02
CA MET A 412 7.73 -0.32 -9.34
C MET A 412 6.97 0.86 -8.73
N THR A 413 5.94 1.36 -9.41
CA THR A 413 5.11 2.48 -8.92
C THR A 413 4.26 2.04 -7.72
N VAL A 414 3.64 0.86 -7.77
CA VAL A 414 2.92 0.28 -6.62
C VAL A 414 3.88 0.02 -5.45
N LYS A 415 5.11 -0.45 -5.72
CA LYS A 415 6.15 -0.59 -4.69
C LYS A 415 6.54 0.77 -4.11
N ALA A 416 6.75 1.79 -4.93
CA ALA A 416 7.08 3.15 -4.51
C ALA A 416 5.98 3.75 -3.61
N TRP A 417 4.72 3.58 -4.00
CA TRP A 417 3.57 3.93 -3.17
C TRP A 417 3.61 3.22 -1.81
N SER A 418 3.82 1.89 -1.77
CA SER A 418 3.92 1.16 -0.51
C SER A 418 5.08 1.63 0.37
N MET A 419 6.20 2.07 -0.22
CA MET A 419 7.32 2.62 0.52
C MET A 419 6.97 3.98 1.14
N VAL A 420 6.21 4.82 0.43
CA VAL A 420 5.71 6.08 0.98
C VAL A 420 4.71 5.82 2.10
N ASP A 421 3.76 4.89 1.93
CA ASP A 421 2.81 4.53 2.99
C ASP A 421 3.55 4.01 4.23
N TRP A 422 4.57 3.17 4.06
CA TRP A 422 5.44 2.73 5.15
C TRP A 422 6.12 3.90 5.88
N LEU A 423 6.70 4.83 5.12
CA LEU A 423 7.37 6.00 5.68
C LEU A 423 6.39 6.90 6.45
N MET A 424 5.20 7.11 5.91
CA MET A 424 4.17 7.97 6.50
C MET A 424 3.56 7.37 7.76
N THR A 425 3.33 6.06 7.78
CA THR A 425 2.61 5.37 8.86
C THR A 425 3.52 4.89 9.99
N ALA A 426 4.71 4.38 9.66
CA ALA A 426 5.59 3.74 10.64
C ALA A 426 6.87 4.54 10.95
N LYS A 427 7.24 5.51 10.10
CA LYS A 427 8.56 6.19 10.16
C LYS A 427 8.47 7.69 9.87
N ARG A 428 7.38 8.36 10.26
CA ARG A 428 7.10 9.77 9.89
C ARG A 428 8.25 10.72 10.22
N ASP A 429 8.85 10.62 11.40
CA ASP A 429 10.00 11.45 11.79
C ASP A 429 11.21 11.21 10.87
N ARG A 430 11.44 9.96 10.46
CA ARG A 430 12.53 9.60 9.53
C ARG A 430 12.25 10.05 8.11
N LEU A 431 10.98 10.17 7.71
CA LEU A 431 10.62 10.76 6.42
C LEU A 431 11.06 12.23 6.38
N TYR A 432 10.79 13.02 7.41
CA TYR A 432 11.23 14.43 7.45
C TYR A 432 12.76 14.57 7.40
N ASP A 433 13.48 13.74 8.17
CA ASP A 433 14.94 13.65 8.08
C ASP A 433 15.43 13.31 6.67
N PHE A 434 14.75 12.37 6.00
CA PHE A 434 15.05 11.98 4.62
C PHE A 434 14.81 13.15 3.64
N LEU A 435 13.67 13.82 3.72
CA LEU A 435 13.32 14.95 2.85
C LEU A 435 14.32 16.11 3.02
N ALA A 436 14.70 16.44 4.25
CA ALA A 436 15.71 17.46 4.54
C ALA A 436 17.08 17.12 3.90
N ARG A 437 17.49 15.85 3.93
CA ARG A 437 18.74 15.40 3.29
C ARG A 437 18.67 15.39 1.77
N CYS A 438 17.52 15.07 1.19
CA CYS A 438 17.32 15.15 -0.25
C CYS A 438 17.38 16.60 -0.76
N ARG A 439 16.81 17.55 -0.01
CA ARG A 439 16.96 19.00 -0.28
C ARG A 439 18.43 19.43 -0.31
N ALA A 440 19.27 18.82 0.53
CA ALA A 440 20.72 19.04 0.54
C ALA A 440 21.50 18.24 -0.53
N GLY A 441 20.83 17.67 -1.54
CA GLY A 441 21.46 16.96 -2.67
C GLY A 441 21.96 15.54 -2.36
N SER A 442 21.54 14.93 -1.24
CA SER A 442 22.07 13.63 -0.78
C SER A 442 21.15 12.42 -1.03
N SER A 443 20.35 12.42 -2.10
CA SER A 443 19.24 11.46 -2.30
C SER A 443 19.64 9.97 -2.26
N GLY A 444 20.68 9.55 -2.98
CA GLY A 444 20.99 8.12 -3.18
C GLY A 444 21.42 7.31 -1.94
N LYS A 445 21.93 7.97 -0.88
CA LYS A 445 22.23 7.34 0.43
C LYS A 445 21.31 7.83 1.55
N ALA A 446 20.52 8.88 1.32
CA ALA A 446 19.68 9.48 2.35
C ALA A 446 18.64 8.50 2.89
N LEU A 447 17.98 7.73 2.01
CA LEU A 447 16.90 6.82 2.43
C LEU A 447 17.39 5.77 3.44
N ARG A 448 18.48 5.05 3.10
CA ARG A 448 19.08 4.05 3.99
C ARG A 448 19.52 4.65 5.33
N ARG A 449 20.19 5.80 5.28
CA ARG A 449 20.66 6.49 6.49
C ARG A 449 19.51 6.96 7.38
N ALA A 450 18.45 7.52 6.78
CA ALA A 450 17.28 7.97 7.51
C ALA A 450 16.55 6.81 8.20
N LEU A 451 16.54 5.63 7.57
CA LEU A 451 15.92 4.43 8.11
C LEU A 451 16.85 3.58 8.98
N GLY A 452 18.13 3.94 9.09
CA GLY A 452 19.12 3.17 9.86
C GLY A 452 19.53 1.84 9.20
N ALA A 453 19.24 1.65 7.91
CA ALA A 453 19.63 0.46 7.16
C ALA A 453 21.09 0.57 6.67
N LYS A 454 21.86 -0.52 6.83
CA LYS A 454 23.26 -0.64 6.37
C LYS A 454 23.35 -0.69 4.86
N ASP A 455 22.43 -1.39 4.20
CA ASP A 455 22.37 -1.58 2.76
C ASP A 455 20.91 -1.66 2.25
N TYR A 456 20.72 -1.97 0.97
CA TYR A 456 19.39 -2.06 0.36
C TYR A 456 18.69 -3.38 0.72
N ASP A 457 19.43 -4.41 1.11
CA ASP A 457 18.85 -5.71 1.45
C ASP A 457 18.22 -5.64 2.85
N GLU A 458 18.90 -4.99 3.80
CA GLU A 458 18.32 -4.67 5.11
C GLU A 458 17.09 -3.75 4.97
N LEU A 459 17.16 -2.76 4.07
CA LEU A 459 16.02 -1.88 3.80
C LEU A 459 14.82 -2.65 3.20
N GLU A 460 15.07 -3.56 2.26
CA GLU A 460 14.06 -4.44 1.67
C GLU A 460 13.41 -5.32 2.74
N MET A 461 14.20 -5.89 3.64
CA MET A 461 13.69 -6.69 4.76
C MET A 461 12.79 -5.87 5.69
N MET A 462 13.21 -4.67 6.09
CA MET A 462 12.42 -3.79 6.96
C MET A 462 11.07 -3.43 6.32
N TRP A 463 11.07 -3.18 5.01
CA TRP A 463 9.84 -2.92 4.27
C TRP A 463 8.96 -4.17 4.18
N GLN A 464 9.51 -5.35 3.89
CA GLN A 464 8.77 -6.61 3.83
C GLN A 464 8.12 -6.94 5.18
N GLU A 465 8.85 -6.77 6.28
CA GLU A 465 8.34 -6.95 7.64
C GLU A 465 7.13 -6.04 7.87
N TRP A 466 7.22 -4.76 7.49
CA TRP A 466 6.08 -3.84 7.58
C TRP A 466 4.90 -4.26 6.70
N VAL A 467 5.10 -4.61 5.43
CA VAL A 467 4.02 -5.03 4.52
C VAL A 467 3.26 -6.25 5.07
N ASN A 468 3.98 -7.16 5.73
CA ASN A 468 3.43 -8.43 6.20
C ASN A 468 2.80 -8.35 7.59
N HIS A 469 3.18 -7.36 8.41
CA HIS A 469 2.78 -7.26 9.81
C HIS A 469 2.13 -5.93 10.22
N GLY A 470 2.34 -4.86 9.47
CA GLY A 470 2.13 -3.48 9.90
C GLY A 470 1.07 -2.68 9.12
N GLN A 471 0.16 -3.35 8.41
CA GLN A 471 -0.98 -2.73 7.73
C GLN A 471 -2.31 -3.08 8.39
#